data_AF-A0A2M9HA69-F1
#
_entry.id   AF-A0A2M9HA69-F1
#
_cell.length_a   1.000
_cell.length_b   1.000
_cell.length_c   1.000
_cell.angle_alpha   90.00
_cell.angle_beta   90.00
_cell.angle_gamma   90.00
#
_symmetry.space_group_name_H-M   'P 1'
#
loop_
_entity.id
_entity.type
_entity.pdbx_description
1 polymer ?
#
loop_
_entity_poly.entity_id
_entity_poly.type
_entity_poly.pdbx_seq_one_letter_code
_entity_poly.pdbx_strand_id
1 'polypeptide(L)'
;MVEATFTSAMLAVLRSMQGERLVSLECENLNGNNTTYGNLLITTESQRIELINEEEPTEYFGEMEDISRFSCRRLAANEPFRQFVAGEQPRKYPLLGAVTSVSIVNDTITFPNKDYSIRLVMAVILNTSAGQISFLRGWQFDEQITVVMNKDYRKLLRPVHQIREDWAEDEDEITVSRDVITL
;
A
#
# COMPACT_ATOMS: atom_id res chain seq x y z
N MET A 1 16.87 -10.33 6.55
CA MET A 1 16.32 -9.30 5.64
C MET A 1 14.82 -9.48 5.54
N VAL A 2 14.05 -8.41 5.76
CA VAL A 2 12.60 -8.39 5.50
C VAL A 2 12.36 -7.76 4.14
N GLU A 3 11.69 -8.50 3.26
CA GLU A 3 11.26 -8.02 1.95
C GLU A 3 9.73 -8.04 1.87
N ALA A 4 9.09 -6.94 2.28
CA ALA A 4 7.65 -6.72 2.19
C ALA A 4 7.33 -5.79 1.00
N THR A 5 7.79 -6.20 -0.18
CA THR A 5 7.54 -5.50 -1.44
C THR A 5 6.70 -6.35 -2.40
N PHE A 6 6.14 -5.70 -3.42
CA PHE A 6 5.35 -6.41 -4.42
C PHE A 6 6.20 -7.37 -5.25
N THR A 7 5.70 -8.59 -5.42
CA THR A 7 6.27 -9.55 -6.37
C THR A 7 6.11 -9.08 -7.82
N SER A 8 6.91 -9.63 -8.74
CA SER A 8 6.78 -9.33 -10.17
C SER A 8 5.37 -9.57 -10.73
N ALA A 9 4.65 -10.57 -10.21
CA ALA A 9 3.27 -10.84 -10.60
C ALA A 9 2.32 -9.74 -10.12
N MET A 10 2.49 -9.26 -8.88
CA MET A 10 1.73 -8.13 -8.32
C MET A 10 2.03 -6.83 -9.09
N LEU A 11 3.29 -6.56 -9.41
CA LEU A 11 3.68 -5.43 -10.25
C LEU A 11 3.02 -5.49 -11.64
N ALA A 12 2.89 -6.69 -12.24
CA ALA A 12 2.18 -6.87 -13.50
C ALA A 12 0.66 -6.64 -13.37
N VAL A 13 0.06 -6.94 -12.22
CA VAL A 13 -1.34 -6.60 -11.93
C VAL A 13 -1.51 -5.09 -11.81
N LEU A 14 -0.62 -4.41 -11.07
CA LEU A 14 -0.67 -2.96 -10.94
C LEU A 14 -0.44 -2.25 -12.28
N ARG A 15 0.56 -2.68 -13.04
CA ARG A 15 0.86 -2.13 -14.37
C ARG A 15 -0.29 -2.31 -15.36
N SER A 16 -1.08 -3.40 -15.26
CA SER A 16 -2.21 -3.60 -16.17
C SER A 16 -3.36 -2.62 -15.99
N MET A 17 -3.35 -1.80 -14.94
CA MET A 17 -4.29 -0.69 -14.83
C MET A 17 -3.95 0.47 -15.76
N GLN A 18 -2.71 0.59 -16.26
CA GLN A 18 -2.34 1.70 -17.14
C GLN A 18 -3.17 1.68 -18.43
N GLY A 19 -3.76 2.83 -18.77
CA GLY A 19 -4.69 3.00 -19.89
C GLY A 19 -6.15 2.70 -19.52
N GLU A 20 -6.41 2.00 -18.42
CA GLU A 20 -7.78 1.68 -18.00
C GLU A 20 -8.47 2.90 -17.37
N ARG A 21 -9.77 3.05 -17.65
CA ARG A 21 -10.59 4.04 -16.97
C ARG A 21 -11.07 3.50 -15.62
N LEU A 22 -10.85 4.28 -14.58
CA LEU A 22 -11.34 3.95 -13.24
C LEU A 22 -12.87 4.10 -13.19
N VAL A 23 -13.50 3.21 -12.43
CA VAL A 23 -14.95 3.19 -12.21
C VAL A 23 -15.26 3.42 -10.73
N SER A 24 -14.67 2.62 -9.85
CA SER A 24 -14.99 2.71 -8.42
C SER A 24 -13.92 2.14 -7.50
N LEU A 25 -13.97 2.60 -6.26
CA LEU A 25 -13.32 2.04 -5.10
C LEU A 25 -14.39 1.43 -4.21
N GLU A 26 -14.24 0.16 -3.81
CA GLU A 26 -15.12 -0.50 -2.84
C GLU A 26 -14.29 -0.89 -1.61
N CYS A 27 -14.75 -0.51 -0.42
CA CYS A 27 -14.08 -0.79 0.86
C CYS A 27 -15.10 -0.66 2.01
N GLU A 28 -14.72 -0.94 3.25
CA GLU A 28 -15.64 -0.86 4.40
C GLU A 28 -16.30 0.52 4.52
N ASN A 29 -15.53 1.53 4.94
CA ASN A 29 -16.00 2.91 5.04
C ASN A 29 -14.84 3.89 5.16
N LEU A 30 -14.70 4.79 4.19
CA LEU A 30 -13.82 5.95 4.29
C LEU A 30 -14.49 7.00 5.19
N ASN A 31 -14.38 6.83 6.51
CA ASN A 31 -14.85 7.79 7.52
C ASN A 31 -13.86 8.98 7.64
N GLY A 32 -13.95 9.80 8.70
CA GLY A 32 -13.28 11.11 8.82
C GLY A 32 -11.78 11.19 8.49
N ASN A 33 -11.05 10.06 8.54
CA ASN A 33 -9.62 9.99 8.23
C ASN A 33 -9.31 9.40 6.82
N ASN A 34 -10.33 9.05 6.04
CA ASN A 34 -10.23 8.33 4.77
C ASN A 34 -9.45 7.02 4.87
N THR A 35 -9.63 6.26 5.96
CA THR A 35 -8.99 4.96 6.16
C THR A 35 -9.98 3.81 5.93
N THR A 36 -9.47 2.64 5.57
CA THR A 36 -10.20 1.37 5.53
C THR A 36 -9.30 0.27 6.09
N TYR A 37 -9.87 -0.74 6.72
CA TYR A 37 -9.11 -1.84 7.31
C TYR A 37 -8.89 -3.00 6.33
N GLY A 38 -7.65 -3.50 6.25
CA GLY A 38 -7.31 -4.76 5.58
C GLY A 38 -7.28 -4.69 4.07
N ASN A 39 -8.41 -4.40 3.40
CA ASN A 39 -8.47 -4.47 1.95
C ASN A 39 -9.44 -3.47 1.31
N LEU A 40 -9.24 -3.25 0.01
CA LEU A 40 -10.10 -2.46 -0.86
C LEU A 40 -10.10 -3.05 -2.28
N LEU A 41 -11.15 -2.76 -3.04
CA LEU A 41 -11.31 -3.17 -4.42
C LEU A 41 -11.32 -1.95 -5.34
N ILE A 42 -10.37 -1.91 -6.27
CA ILE A 42 -10.31 -0.95 -7.37
C ILE A 42 -10.96 -1.60 -8.59
N THR A 43 -12.02 -0.98 -9.10
CA THR A 43 -12.70 -1.41 -10.32
C THR A 43 -12.39 -0.43 -11.45
N THR A 44 -11.95 -0.99 -12.57
CA THR A 44 -11.77 -0.31 -13.86
C THR A 44 -12.86 -0.77 -14.83
N GLU A 45 -12.83 -0.27 -16.07
CA GLU A 45 -13.75 -0.72 -17.12
C GLU A 45 -13.60 -2.22 -17.46
N SER A 46 -12.42 -2.81 -17.33
CA SER A 46 -12.20 -4.22 -17.68
C SER A 46 -11.68 -5.12 -16.55
N GLN A 47 -11.25 -4.55 -15.41
CA GLN A 47 -10.56 -5.29 -14.34
C GLN A 47 -11.09 -4.94 -12.96
N ARG A 48 -11.01 -5.93 -12.07
CA ARG A 48 -11.29 -5.81 -10.64
C ARG A 48 -10.02 -6.20 -9.88
N ILE A 49 -9.40 -5.24 -9.20
CA ILE A 49 -8.11 -5.43 -8.51
C ILE A 49 -8.31 -5.15 -7.03
N GLU A 50 -8.09 -6.18 -6.23
CA GLU A 50 -8.07 -6.06 -4.77
C GLU A 50 -6.65 -5.69 -4.33
N LEU A 51 -6.54 -4.66 -3.51
CA LEU A 51 -5.35 -4.28 -2.77
C LEU A 51 -5.57 -4.64 -1.31
N ILE A 52 -4.65 -5.38 -0.75
CA ILE A 52 -4.71 -5.95 0.60
C ILE A 52 -3.50 -5.45 1.37
N ASN A 53 -3.69 -5.13 2.64
CA ASN A 53 -2.68 -4.80 3.62
C ASN A 53 -2.96 -5.65 4.86
N GLU A 54 -2.35 -6.82 4.92
CA GLU A 54 -2.60 -7.84 5.94
C GLU A 54 -1.29 -8.22 6.62
N GLU A 55 -1.36 -8.54 7.91
CA GLU A 55 -0.23 -9.10 8.64
C GLU A 55 0.14 -10.51 8.17
N GLU A 56 1.42 -10.71 7.88
CA GLU A 56 1.98 -12.01 7.54
C GLU A 56 3.12 -12.35 8.53
N PRO A 57 3.16 -13.59 9.06
CA PRO A 57 4.26 -14.07 9.86
C PRO A 57 5.60 -13.89 9.13
N THR A 58 6.48 -13.09 9.71
CA THR A 58 7.73 -12.63 9.11
C THR A 58 8.87 -12.77 10.10
N GLU A 59 9.99 -13.35 9.65
CA GLU A 59 11.21 -13.37 10.45
C GLU A 59 11.77 -11.93 10.59
N TYR A 60 11.74 -11.44 11.81
CA TYR A 60 12.02 -10.07 12.20
C TYR A 60 13.04 -10.05 13.34
N PHE A 61 14.28 -9.65 13.05
CA PHE A 61 15.40 -9.69 14.01
C PHE A 61 15.59 -11.04 14.75
N GLY A 62 15.30 -12.16 14.08
CA GLY A 62 15.45 -13.50 14.65
C GLY A 62 14.24 -14.01 15.44
N GLU A 63 13.19 -13.20 15.55
CA GLU A 63 11.89 -13.58 16.09
C GLU A 63 10.83 -13.63 14.98
N MET A 64 9.72 -14.32 15.21
CA MET A 64 8.60 -14.32 14.28
C MET A 64 7.60 -13.25 14.70
N GLU A 65 7.41 -12.26 13.84
CA GLU A 65 6.50 -11.13 14.06
C GLU A 65 5.45 -11.06 12.95
N ASP A 66 4.29 -10.52 13.28
CA ASP A 66 3.20 -10.29 12.33
C ASP A 66 3.39 -8.93 11.65
N ILE A 67 4.02 -8.93 10.47
CA ILE A 67 4.34 -7.71 9.73
C ILE A 67 3.29 -7.49 8.65
N SER A 68 2.64 -6.34 8.66
CA SER A 68 1.67 -5.96 7.64
C SER A 68 2.35 -5.79 6.27
N ARG A 69 1.71 -6.25 5.20
CA ARG A 69 2.26 -6.24 3.84
C ARG A 69 1.20 -5.89 2.81
N PHE A 70 1.58 -4.99 1.89
CA PHE A 70 0.77 -4.78 0.71
C PHE A 70 0.89 -5.96 -0.25
N SER A 71 -0.27 -6.49 -0.66
CA SER A 71 -0.40 -7.44 -1.75
C SER A 71 -1.54 -7.02 -2.67
N CYS A 72 -1.55 -7.51 -3.90
CA CYS A 72 -2.65 -7.24 -4.82
C CYS A 72 -2.93 -8.41 -5.74
N ARG A 73 -4.20 -8.57 -6.12
CA ARG A 73 -4.63 -9.63 -7.03
C ARG A 73 -5.82 -9.18 -7.88
N ARG A 74 -5.98 -9.84 -9.02
CA ARG A 74 -7.19 -9.68 -9.84
C ARG A 74 -8.29 -10.59 -9.29
N LEU A 75 -9.49 -10.03 -9.10
CA LEU A 75 -10.68 -10.80 -8.82
C LEU A 75 -11.28 -11.29 -10.13
N ALA A 76 -11.74 -12.54 -10.15
CA ALA A 76 -12.51 -13.03 -11.28
C ALA A 76 -13.84 -12.27 -11.43
N ALA A 77 -14.40 -12.24 -12.64
CA ALA A 77 -15.63 -11.47 -12.92
C ALA A 77 -16.79 -11.77 -11.95
N ASN A 78 -16.94 -13.04 -11.55
CA ASN A 78 -18.00 -13.50 -10.66
C ASN A 78 -17.54 -13.72 -9.21
N GLU A 79 -16.29 -13.40 -8.88
CA GLU A 79 -15.78 -13.53 -7.53
C GLU A 79 -16.31 -12.36 -6.67
N PRO A 80 -17.06 -12.62 -5.58
CA PRO A 80 -17.53 -11.56 -4.72
C PRO A 80 -16.33 -10.91 -4.00
N PHE A 81 -16.33 -9.58 -3.90
CA PHE A 81 -15.40 -8.89 -3.01
C PHE A 81 -15.80 -9.15 -1.56
N ARG A 82 -14.84 -9.57 -0.75
CA ARG A 82 -15.05 -9.84 0.68
C ARG A 82 -14.10 -8.94 1.47
N GLN A 83 -14.65 -7.91 2.07
CA GLN A 83 -13.91 -7.09 3.01
C GLN A 83 -13.53 -7.90 4.26
N PHE A 84 -12.45 -7.51 4.91
CA PHE A 84 -11.99 -8.19 6.13
C PHE A 84 -12.89 -7.91 7.34
N VAL A 85 -13.57 -6.76 7.35
CA VAL A 85 -14.52 -6.42 8.41
C VAL A 85 -15.85 -7.16 8.22
N ALA A 86 -16.14 -8.07 9.15
CA ALA A 86 -17.37 -8.85 9.12
C ALA A 86 -18.61 -8.02 9.49
N GLY A 87 -19.75 -8.33 8.86
CA GLY A 87 -21.05 -7.76 9.24
C GLY A 87 -21.41 -6.42 8.58
N GLU A 88 -20.46 -5.79 7.87
CA GLU A 88 -20.73 -4.59 7.08
C GLU A 88 -20.76 -4.90 5.57
N GLN A 89 -21.48 -4.07 4.81
CA GLN A 89 -21.46 -4.13 3.34
C GLN A 89 -20.44 -3.11 2.83
N PRO A 90 -19.61 -3.46 1.82
CA PRO A 90 -18.64 -2.53 1.28
C PRO A 90 -19.34 -1.32 0.67
N ARG A 91 -18.85 -0.14 1.01
CA ARG A 91 -19.26 1.13 0.40
C ARG A 91 -18.51 1.35 -0.89
N LYS A 92 -19.23 1.90 -1.86
CA LYS A 92 -18.71 2.17 -3.21
C LYS A 92 -18.54 3.67 -3.43
N TYR A 93 -17.32 4.08 -3.76
CA TYR A 93 -16.93 5.45 -4.05
C TYR A 93 -16.57 5.58 -5.54
N PRO A 94 -17.05 6.60 -6.26
CA PRO A 94 -16.70 6.77 -7.66
C PRO A 94 -15.23 7.15 -7.80
N LEU A 95 -14.53 6.50 -8.73
CA LEU A 95 -13.20 6.90 -9.17
C LEU A 95 -13.28 7.43 -10.61
N LEU A 96 -12.40 8.38 -10.94
CA LEU A 96 -12.45 9.10 -12.21
C LEU A 96 -11.09 9.11 -12.90
N GLY A 97 -11.15 9.21 -14.23
CA GLY A 97 -9.97 9.32 -15.08
C GLY A 97 -9.41 7.99 -15.56
N ALA A 98 -8.63 8.05 -16.63
CA ALA A 98 -7.83 6.94 -17.11
C ALA A 98 -6.49 6.93 -16.39
N VAL A 99 -6.02 5.77 -15.93
CA VAL A 99 -4.73 5.64 -15.26
C VAL A 99 -3.62 5.90 -16.29
N THR A 100 -2.83 6.92 -16.06
CA THR A 100 -1.69 7.30 -16.93
C THR A 100 -0.41 6.61 -16.48
N SER A 101 -0.24 6.41 -15.18
CA SER A 101 0.87 5.64 -14.61
C SER A 101 0.52 5.15 -13.21
N VAL A 102 1.27 4.14 -12.77
CA VAL A 102 1.21 3.64 -11.40
C VAL A 102 2.59 3.82 -10.78
N SER A 103 2.65 4.47 -9.61
CA SER A 103 3.89 4.61 -8.85
C SER A 103 3.81 3.86 -7.53
N ILE A 104 4.93 3.32 -7.08
CA ILE A 104 5.09 2.62 -5.82
C ILE A 104 6.11 3.40 -5.00
N VAL A 105 5.78 3.69 -3.74
CA VAL A 105 6.71 4.29 -2.79
C VAL A 105 7.25 3.18 -1.92
N ASN A 106 8.57 2.98 -1.89
CA ASN A 106 9.21 2.04 -0.98
C ASN A 106 10.09 2.78 0.02
N ASP A 107 10.15 2.24 1.23
CA ASP A 107 11.19 2.56 2.19
C ASP A 107 12.14 1.38 2.30
N THR A 108 13.44 1.69 2.33
CA THR A 108 14.50 0.75 2.69
C THR A 108 15.16 1.26 3.96
N ILE A 109 15.12 0.45 5.02
CA ILE A 109 15.78 0.69 6.30
C ILE A 109 16.94 -0.29 6.39
N THR A 110 18.15 0.21 6.66
CA THR A 110 19.35 -0.63 6.80
C THR A 110 19.98 -0.40 8.17
N PHE A 111 20.37 -1.50 8.79
CA PHE A 111 21.07 -1.60 10.07
C PHE A 111 22.46 -2.19 9.78
N PRO A 112 23.46 -1.35 9.42
CA PRO A 112 24.79 -1.80 9.01
C PRO A 112 25.48 -2.67 10.07
N ASN A 113 25.33 -2.31 11.35
CA ASN A 113 25.91 -3.07 12.47
C ASN A 113 25.30 -4.48 12.64
N LYS A 114 24.09 -4.69 12.13
CA LYS A 114 23.31 -5.94 12.28
C LYS A 114 23.28 -6.77 11.00
N ASP A 115 23.93 -6.31 9.91
CA ASP A 115 23.80 -6.87 8.56
C ASP A 115 22.34 -7.18 8.18
N TYR A 116 21.45 -6.23 8.49
CA TYR A 116 20.01 -6.42 8.37
C TYR A 116 19.36 -5.25 7.63
N SER A 117 18.39 -5.57 6.79
CA SER A 117 17.59 -4.57 6.08
C SER A 117 16.12 -4.95 6.04
N ILE A 118 15.28 -3.92 5.98
CA ILE A 118 13.83 -4.00 5.85
C ILE A 118 13.44 -3.18 4.64
N ARG A 119 12.75 -3.79 3.67
CA ARG A 119 12.09 -3.09 2.56
C ARG A 119 10.59 -3.20 2.68
N LEU A 120 9.90 -2.07 2.65
CA LEU A 120 8.45 -1.97 2.78
C LEU A 120 7.89 -1.15 1.62
N VAL A 121 6.82 -1.63 0.98
CA VAL A 121 5.98 -0.75 0.15
C VAL A 121 5.15 0.13 1.07
N MET A 122 5.33 1.45 0.98
CA MET A 122 4.62 2.44 1.78
C MET A 122 3.37 2.99 1.11
N ALA A 123 3.35 3.03 -0.23
CA ALA A 123 2.17 3.48 -0.96
C ALA A 123 2.09 2.95 -2.40
N VAL A 124 0.86 2.83 -2.89
CA VAL A 124 0.51 2.69 -4.30
C VAL A 124 -0.18 3.96 -4.77
N ILE A 125 0.32 4.57 -5.84
CA ILE A 125 -0.18 5.83 -6.39
C ILE A 125 -0.68 5.58 -7.80
N LEU A 126 -1.97 5.81 -8.03
CA LEU A 126 -2.56 5.87 -9.37
C LEU A 126 -2.56 7.32 -9.83
N ASN A 127 -1.77 7.64 -10.85
CA ASN A 127 -1.86 8.89 -11.57
C ASN A 127 -2.90 8.72 -12.66
N THR A 128 -3.84 9.64 -12.76
CA THR A 128 -4.95 9.56 -13.72
C THR A 128 -5.13 10.87 -14.46
N SER A 129 -5.89 10.82 -15.56
CA SER A 129 -6.29 12.04 -16.29
C SER A 129 -7.22 12.97 -15.49
N ALA A 130 -7.76 12.53 -14.34
CA ALA A 130 -8.64 13.31 -13.46
C ALA A 130 -7.97 13.65 -12.11
N GLY A 131 -6.68 13.37 -11.95
CA GLY A 131 -5.91 13.65 -10.75
C GLY A 131 -5.22 12.40 -10.19
N GLN A 132 -5.01 12.36 -8.89
CA GLN A 132 -4.20 11.31 -8.25
C GLN A 132 -4.98 10.62 -7.14
N ILE A 133 -4.85 9.30 -7.07
CA ILE A 133 -5.38 8.50 -5.97
C ILE A 133 -4.21 7.74 -5.35
N SER A 134 -4.03 7.87 -4.05
CA SER A 134 -2.94 7.24 -3.31
C SER A 134 -3.51 6.31 -2.24
N PHE A 135 -2.94 5.12 -2.14
CA PHE A 135 -3.24 4.13 -1.11
C PHE A 135 -1.98 3.97 -0.26
N LEU A 136 -2.02 4.45 0.98
CA LEU A 136 -0.87 4.49 1.87
C LEU A 136 -1.10 3.49 3.00
N ARG A 137 -0.06 2.77 3.38
CA ARG A 137 -0.06 2.05 4.66
C ARG A 137 0.46 2.97 5.77
N GLY A 138 0.14 2.62 7.01
CA GLY A 138 0.79 3.19 8.18
C GLY A 138 2.17 2.56 8.43
N TRP A 139 2.43 2.15 9.67
CA TRP A 139 3.70 1.55 10.08
C TRP A 139 3.77 0.05 9.74
N GLN A 140 4.80 -0.64 10.24
CA GLN A 140 5.02 -2.07 9.93
C GLN A 140 3.93 -3.02 10.47
N PHE A 141 3.17 -2.60 11.49
CA PHE A 141 2.10 -3.37 12.14
C PHE A 141 0.70 -2.75 11.90
N ASP A 142 0.57 -1.88 10.89
CA ASP A 142 -0.68 -1.21 10.61
C ASP A 142 -1.32 -1.78 9.34
N GLU A 143 -2.44 -2.46 9.51
CA GLU A 143 -3.27 -3.04 8.46
C GLU A 143 -4.23 -2.02 7.82
N GLN A 144 -4.30 -0.79 8.34
CA GLN A 144 -5.11 0.26 7.73
C GLN A 144 -4.50 0.76 6.43
N ILE A 145 -5.39 1.01 5.46
CA ILE A 145 -5.07 1.67 4.21
C ILE A 145 -5.68 3.07 4.25
N THR A 146 -4.83 4.09 4.23
CA THR A 146 -5.25 5.49 4.05
C THR A 146 -5.42 5.78 2.57
N VAL A 147 -6.60 6.27 2.18
CA VAL A 147 -6.95 6.63 0.81
C VAL A 147 -6.93 8.14 0.64
N VAL A 148 -6.11 8.63 -0.29
CA VAL A 148 -5.95 10.07 -0.56
C VAL A 148 -6.34 10.35 -2.00
N MET A 149 -7.42 11.09 -2.20
CA MET A 149 -7.92 11.47 -3.52
C MET A 149 -7.66 12.96 -3.76
N ASN A 150 -6.95 13.28 -4.85
CA ASN A 150 -6.70 14.64 -5.34
C ASN A 150 -6.10 15.59 -4.30
N LYS A 151 -5.25 15.05 -3.41
CA LYS A 151 -4.53 15.78 -2.36
C LYS A 151 -3.10 15.26 -2.28
N ASP A 152 -2.22 16.06 -1.69
CA ASP A 152 -0.82 15.69 -1.46
C ASP A 152 -0.70 14.58 -0.40
N TYR A 153 -0.35 13.37 -0.84
CA TYR A 153 -0.15 12.22 0.04
C TYR A 153 1.15 12.28 0.85
N ARG A 154 2.14 13.07 0.41
CA ARG A 154 3.50 13.01 0.97
C ARG A 154 3.57 13.40 2.44
N LYS A 155 2.66 14.28 2.87
CA LYS A 155 2.53 14.71 4.27
C LYS A 155 1.90 13.66 5.18
N LEU A 156 1.28 12.63 4.61
CA LEU A 156 0.62 11.54 5.33
C LEU A 156 1.53 10.31 5.46
N LEU A 157 2.57 10.21 4.64
CA LEU A 157 3.63 9.24 4.86
C LEU A 157 4.47 9.66 6.08
N ARG A 158 4.84 8.68 6.92
CA ARG A 158 5.81 8.92 7.98
C ARG A 158 7.10 9.50 7.37
N PRO A 159 7.59 10.65 7.83
CA PRO A 159 8.81 11.24 7.29
C PRO A 159 10.03 10.36 7.56
N VAL A 160 10.98 10.34 6.61
CA VAL A 160 12.23 9.56 6.72
C VAL A 160 13.04 9.92 7.98
N HIS A 161 13.07 11.19 8.38
CA HIS A 161 13.77 11.59 9.61
C HIS A 161 13.11 10.99 10.86
N GLN A 162 11.77 10.93 10.89
CA GLN A 162 11.04 10.34 12.00
C GLN A 162 11.30 8.83 12.06
N ILE A 163 11.31 8.13 10.91
CA ILE A 163 11.70 6.71 10.86
C ILE A 163 13.09 6.52 11.47
N ARG A 164 14.03 7.43 11.17
CA ARG A 164 15.37 7.37 11.76
C ARG A 164 15.38 7.61 13.26
N GLU A 165 14.56 8.51 13.77
CA GLU A 165 14.48 8.79 15.21
C GLU A 165 13.81 7.64 15.98
N ASP A 166 12.74 7.05 15.42
CA ASP A 166 12.00 5.95 16.05
C ASP A 166 12.82 4.67 16.19
N TRP A 167 13.83 4.51 15.33
CA TRP A 167 14.68 3.33 15.22
C TRP A 167 16.12 3.57 15.67
N ALA A 168 16.49 4.81 16.00
CA ALA A 168 17.81 5.11 16.52
C ALA A 168 17.90 4.61 17.96
N GLU A 169 18.72 3.58 18.16
CA GLU A 169 19.28 3.25 19.48
C GLU A 169 20.63 3.98 19.62
N ASP A 170 21.06 4.27 20.86
CA ASP A 170 22.21 5.14 21.18
C ASP A 170 23.54 4.78 20.45
N GLU A 171 23.67 3.55 19.94
CA GLU A 171 24.88 3.05 19.26
C GLU A 171 24.67 2.58 17.80
N ASP A 172 23.44 2.60 17.26
CA ASP A 172 23.13 2.07 15.93
C ASP A 172 22.97 3.18 14.88
N GLU A 173 23.93 3.29 13.97
CA GLU A 173 23.77 4.11 12.77
C GLU A 173 22.76 3.45 11.84
N ILE A 174 21.57 4.04 11.71
CA ILE A 174 20.57 3.55 10.76
C ILE A 174 20.45 4.47 9.55
N THR A 175 20.32 3.85 8.38
CA THR A 175 20.07 4.56 7.13
C THR A 175 18.69 4.23 6.61
N VAL A 176 17.93 5.26 6.24
CA VAL A 176 16.60 5.12 5.66
C VAL A 176 16.58 5.84 4.32
N SER A 177 16.21 5.14 3.26
CA SER A 177 16.00 5.71 1.93
C SER A 177 14.58 5.45 1.44
N ARG A 178 13.96 6.47 0.87
CA ARG A 178 12.65 6.37 0.21
C ARG A 178 12.81 6.50 -1.29
N ASP A 179 12.33 5.51 -2.04
CA ASP A 179 12.29 5.52 -3.50
C ASP A 179 10.85 5.55 -4.03
N VAL A 180 10.68 6.17 -5.20
CA VAL A 180 9.41 6.16 -5.93
C VAL A 180 9.68 5.52 -7.29
N ILE A 181 9.09 4.36 -7.52
CA ILE A 181 9.21 3.60 -8.76
C ILE A 181 7.95 3.79 -9.57
N THR A 182 8.06 4.27 -10.81
CA THR A 182 6.94 4.30 -11.76
C THR A 182 6.99 3.06 -12.65
N LEU A 183 5.87 2.35 -12.73
CA LEU A 183 5.72 1.10 -13.49
C LEU A 183 5.57 1.30 -14.98
#